data_AF-A0A2D7VNM2-F1
#
_entry.id   AF-A0A2D7VNM2-F1
#
_cell.length_a   1.000
_cell.length_b   1.000
_cell.length_c   1.000
_cell.angle_alpha   90.00
_cell.angle_beta   90.00
_cell.angle_gamma   90.00
#
_symmetry.space_group_name_H-M   'P 1'
#
loop_
_entity.id
_entity.type
_entity.pdbx_description
1 polymer ?
#
loop_
_entity_poly.entity_id
_entity_poly.type
_entity_poly.pdbx_seq_one_letter_code
_entity_poly.pdbx_strand_id
1 'polypeptide(L)'
;TEPVADSHIRFYSINSTDQLTELSLVPNRDEPGCHAMPLDLEVHRVAQVGFAACQVYSEEGCPDEAVLMMRWSGKRSRSDPNKNEPTVRITPGSLWLFEGKREAEVGSWRCAIED
;
A
#
# COMPACT_ATOMS: atom_id res chain seq x y z
N THR A 1 17.41 1.05 19.71
CA THR A 1 16.28 1.64 18.98
C THR A 1 15.05 0.93 19.45
N GLU A 2 14.14 1.62 20.14
CA GLU A 2 12.87 1.01 20.54
C GLU A 2 12.10 0.62 19.27
N PRO A 3 11.48 -0.57 19.20
CA PRO A 3 10.68 -0.95 18.05
C PRO A 3 9.51 0.03 17.97
N VAL A 4 9.48 0.80 16.90
CA VAL A 4 8.31 1.61 16.56
C VAL A 4 7.14 0.67 16.39
N ALA A 5 6.00 1.02 17.00
CA ALA A 5 4.73 0.29 17.01
C ALA A 5 4.53 -0.61 15.79
N ASP A 6 4.27 -1.91 16.03
CA ASP A 6 3.97 -3.02 15.11
C ASP A 6 3.55 -2.58 13.68
N SER A 7 4.51 -2.05 12.91
CA SER A 7 4.28 -1.37 11.64
C SER A 7 4.41 -2.39 10.53
N HIS A 8 3.47 -2.37 9.59
CA HIS A 8 3.48 -3.36 8.54
C HIS A 8 2.61 -2.94 7.35
N ILE A 9 3.13 -3.08 6.14
CA ILE A 9 2.35 -3.02 4.89
C ILE A 9 2.13 -4.43 4.35
N ARG A 10 0.93 -4.72 3.85
CA ARG A 10 0.54 -6.00 3.26
C ARG A 10 -0.02 -5.78 1.88
N PHE A 11 0.33 -6.67 0.97
CA PHE A 11 -0.14 -6.69 -0.41
C PHE A 11 -0.96 -7.96 -0.62
N TYR A 12 -2.05 -7.83 -1.37
CA TYR A 12 -2.96 -8.94 -1.65
C TYR A 12 -3.15 -9.06 -3.15
N SER A 13 -3.06 -10.29 -3.68
CA SER A 13 -3.60 -10.65 -4.99
C SER A 13 -5.04 -11.13 -4.87
N ILE A 14 -5.74 -11.22 -5.99
CA ILE A 14 -7.09 -11.76 -6.07
C ILE A 14 -7.17 -12.81 -7.17
N ASN A 15 -7.98 -13.86 -6.99
CA ASN A 15 -8.20 -14.84 -8.05
C ASN A 15 -9.52 -14.59 -8.81
N SER A 16 -9.81 -15.43 -9.80
CA SER A 16 -11.03 -15.33 -10.62
C SER A 16 -12.34 -15.54 -9.84
N THR A 17 -12.26 -16.07 -8.61
CA THR A 17 -13.39 -16.27 -7.70
C THR A 17 -13.47 -15.21 -6.59
N ASP A 18 -12.76 -14.09 -6.76
CA ASP A 18 -12.67 -12.98 -5.80
C ASP A 18 -12.08 -13.35 -4.42
N GLN A 19 -11.30 -14.43 -4.36
CA GLN A 19 -10.58 -14.80 -3.14
C GLN A 19 -9.27 -14.04 -3.04
N LEU A 20 -9.06 -13.38 -1.90
CA LEU A 20 -7.83 -12.65 -1.60
C LEU A 20 -6.75 -13.59 -1.04
N THR A 21 -5.51 -13.39 -1.51
CA THR A 21 -4.32 -14.06 -0.98
C THR A 21 -3.27 -13.02 -0.63
N GLU A 22 -2.72 -13.08 0.59
CA GLU A 22 -1.61 -12.20 0.98
C GLU A 22 -0.31 -12.63 0.30
N LEU A 23 0.43 -11.67 -0.24
CA LEU A 23 1.76 -11.86 -0.79
C LEU A 23 2.78 -11.91 0.37
N SER A 24 3.10 -13.12 0.84
CA SER A 24 3.89 -13.33 2.06
C SER A 24 5.41 -13.21 1.89
N LEU A 25 5.93 -13.28 0.66
CA LEU A 25 7.38 -13.23 0.36
C LEU A 25 7.88 -11.82 0.03
N VAL A 26 7.14 -10.79 0.39
CA VAL A 26 7.57 -9.39 0.24
C VAL A 26 8.48 -9.01 1.43
N PRO A 27 9.77 -8.68 1.21
CA PRO A 27 10.71 -8.31 2.26
C PRO A 27 10.42 -6.90 2.81
N ASN A 28 11.02 -6.54 3.95
CA ASN A 28 11.05 -5.17 4.52
C ASN A 28 9.68 -4.50 4.70
N ARG A 29 8.62 -5.30 4.86
CA ARG A 29 7.23 -4.82 5.01
C ARG A 29 6.99 -4.03 6.30
N ASP A 30 7.87 -4.20 7.27
CA ASP A 30 7.87 -3.58 8.59
C ASP A 30 8.87 -2.43 8.72
N GLU A 31 9.62 -2.11 7.67
CA GLU A 31 10.62 -1.05 7.68
C GLU A 31 10.13 0.22 6.97
N PRO A 32 10.41 1.42 7.51
CA PRO A 32 10.20 2.67 6.78
C PRO A 32 11.20 2.79 5.61
N GLY A 33 10.97 3.77 4.74
CA GLY A 33 11.82 4.03 3.59
C GLY A 33 11.27 3.39 2.31
N CYS A 34 12.07 3.43 1.24
CA CYS A 34 11.71 2.90 -0.07
C CYS A 34 12.26 1.49 -0.26
N HIS A 35 11.40 0.57 -0.70
CA HIS A 35 11.72 -0.84 -0.89
C HIS A 35 11.15 -1.35 -2.22
N ALA A 36 11.90 -2.23 -2.89
CA ALA A 36 11.50 -2.83 -4.16
C ALA A 36 10.62 -4.06 -3.96
N MET A 37 9.66 -4.26 -4.87
CA MET A 37 8.88 -5.49 -4.96
C MET A 37 9.77 -6.61 -5.49
N PRO A 38 9.82 -7.80 -4.85
CA PRO A 38 10.81 -8.81 -5.19
C PRO A 38 10.59 -9.52 -6.54
N LEU A 39 9.51 -9.22 -7.27
CA LEU A 39 9.12 -9.75 -8.58
C LEU A 39 8.05 -8.82 -9.20
N ASP A 40 7.78 -8.97 -10.50
CA ASP A 40 6.63 -8.33 -11.16
C ASP A 40 5.32 -8.98 -10.68
N LEU A 41 4.79 -8.50 -9.55
CA LEU A 41 3.56 -9.01 -8.94
C LEU A 41 2.40 -8.05 -9.18
N GLU A 42 1.29 -8.59 -9.68
CA GLU A 42 0.02 -7.89 -9.71
C GLU A 42 -0.61 -7.85 -8.32
N VAL A 43 -0.85 -6.64 -7.83
CA VAL A 43 -1.48 -6.38 -6.54
C VAL A 43 -2.90 -5.91 -6.78
N HIS A 44 -3.85 -6.49 -6.03
CA HIS A 44 -5.25 -6.06 -6.02
C HIS A 44 -5.51 -5.02 -4.92
N ARG A 45 -4.94 -5.24 -3.74
CA ARG A 45 -5.30 -4.52 -2.53
C ARG A 45 -4.09 -4.33 -1.62
N VAL A 46 -4.06 -3.20 -0.93
CA VAL A 46 -3.02 -2.84 0.04
C VAL A 46 -3.65 -2.65 1.41
N ALA A 47 -2.94 -3.08 2.45
CA ALA A 47 -3.24 -2.75 3.84
C ALA A 47 -1.98 -2.21 4.50
N GLN A 48 -2.10 -1.24 5.39
CA GLN A 48 -0.98 -0.86 6.25
C GLN A 48 -1.46 -0.54 7.66
N VAL A 49 -0.59 -0.80 8.63
CA VAL A 49 -0.75 -0.42 10.05
C VAL A 49 0.58 0.14 10.56
N GLY A 50 0.50 0.99 11.60
CA GLY A 50 1.67 1.52 12.32
C GLY A 50 2.43 2.64 11.62
N PHE A 51 2.45 2.67 10.27
CA PHE A 51 3.02 3.79 9.51
C PHE A 51 2.08 5.00 9.48
N ALA A 52 2.64 6.20 9.51
CA ALA A 52 1.89 7.44 9.29
C ALA A 52 1.22 7.43 7.90
N ALA A 53 2.02 7.09 6.87
CA ALA A 53 1.53 6.85 5.52
C ALA A 53 2.47 5.95 4.72
N CYS A 54 1.91 5.31 3.70
CA CYS A 54 2.66 4.65 2.65
C CYS A 54 2.25 5.15 1.26
N GLN A 55 3.12 4.94 0.29
CA GLN A 55 2.88 5.15 -1.14
C GLN A 55 3.34 3.90 -1.89
N VAL A 56 2.71 3.62 -3.02
CA VAL A 56 3.04 2.49 -3.91
C VAL A 56 3.33 3.03 -5.29
N TYR A 57 4.25 2.39 -5.99
CA TYR A 57 4.79 2.87 -7.26
C TYR A 57 4.80 1.75 -8.29
N SER A 58 4.56 2.07 -9.56
CA SER A 58 4.64 1.08 -10.65
C SER A 58 6.08 0.72 -11.00
N GLU A 59 7.05 1.56 -10.63
CA GLU A 59 8.47 1.35 -10.91
C GLU A 59 9.27 1.14 -9.61
N GLU A 60 10.46 0.57 -9.72
CA GLU A 60 11.40 0.43 -8.60
C GLU A 60 11.99 1.80 -8.18
N GLY A 61 12.47 1.90 -6.95
CA GLY A 61 13.18 3.10 -6.46
C GLY A 61 12.27 4.25 -6.00
N CYS A 62 10.96 4.05 -5.98
CA CYS A 62 9.95 5.02 -5.56
C CYS A 62 10.07 6.40 -6.25
N PRO A 63 10.09 6.46 -7.60
CA PRO A 63 10.16 7.72 -8.32
C PRO A 63 8.79 8.43 -8.28
N ASP A 64 8.78 9.73 -8.04
CA ASP A 64 7.55 10.49 -7.76
C ASP A 64 6.56 10.46 -8.95
N GLU A 65 7.06 10.33 -10.17
CA GLU A 65 6.28 10.21 -11.41
C GLU A 65 5.55 8.86 -11.57
N ALA A 66 6.02 7.81 -10.89
CA ALA A 66 5.45 6.46 -10.98
C ALA A 66 4.50 6.12 -9.82
N VAL A 67 4.14 7.11 -8.99
CA VAL A 67 3.26 6.89 -7.85
C VAL A 67 1.85 6.48 -8.31
N LEU A 68 1.35 5.40 -7.72
CA LEU A 68 0.04 4.84 -8.04
C LEU A 68 -1.03 5.50 -7.19
N MET A 69 -2.12 5.91 -7.84
CA MET A 69 -3.28 6.49 -7.17
C MET A 69 -4.13 5.37 -6.54
N MET A 70 -4.48 5.59 -5.29
CA MET A 70 -5.23 4.66 -4.44
C MET A 70 -6.56 5.26 -4.04
N ARG A 71 -7.52 4.39 -3.73
CA ARG A 71 -8.83 4.75 -3.20
C ARG A 71 -9.21 3.87 -2.03
N TRP A 72 -9.84 4.48 -1.04
CA TRP A 72 -10.43 3.75 0.07
C TRP A 72 -11.77 3.17 -0.33
N SER A 73 -11.95 1.85 -0.18
CA SER A 73 -13.21 1.17 -0.51
C SER A 73 -14.14 0.99 0.70
N GLY A 74 -13.70 1.37 1.90
CA GLY A 74 -14.52 1.35 3.10
C GLY A 74 -15.45 2.58 3.24
N LYS A 75 -16.04 2.73 4.42
CA LYS A 75 -16.83 3.94 4.74
C LYS A 75 -15.92 5.17 4.76
N ARG A 76 -16.46 6.29 4.27
CA ARG A 76 -15.83 7.62 4.38
C ARG A 76 -15.45 7.92 5.83
N SER A 77 -14.27 8.50 6.01
CA SER A 77 -13.75 8.88 7.32
C SER A 77 -14.05 10.34 7.62
N ARG A 78 -14.40 10.64 8.87
CA ARG A 78 -14.58 12.04 9.33
C ARG A 78 -13.27 12.72 9.69
N SER A 79 -12.24 11.94 10.02
CA SER A 79 -10.95 12.43 10.54
C SER A 79 -9.79 12.23 9.57
N ASP A 80 -9.98 11.41 8.54
CA ASP A 80 -8.91 11.01 7.62
C ASP A 80 -9.34 11.35 6.19
N PRO A 81 -8.92 12.51 5.65
CA PRO A 81 -9.34 12.97 4.33
C PRO A 81 -8.86 12.04 3.21
N ASN A 82 -7.74 11.34 3.40
CA ASN A 82 -7.21 10.37 2.43
C ASN A 82 -8.18 9.23 2.16
N LYS A 83 -9.12 8.95 3.08
CA LYS A 83 -10.15 7.91 2.92
C LYS A 83 -11.44 8.40 2.25
N ASN A 84 -11.47 9.63 1.75
CA ASN A 84 -12.66 10.24 1.17
C ASN A 84 -12.57 10.50 -0.33
N GLU A 85 -11.34 10.62 -0.86
CA GLU A 85 -11.04 10.91 -2.26
C GLU A 85 -9.83 10.07 -2.71
N PRO A 86 -9.64 9.88 -4.03
CA PRO A 86 -8.43 9.25 -4.54
C PRO A 86 -7.18 10.00 -4.08
N THR A 87 -6.15 9.26 -3.67
CA THR A 87 -4.95 9.80 -3.04
C THR A 87 -3.75 8.92 -3.34
N VAL A 88 -2.55 9.47 -3.22
CA VAL A 88 -1.31 8.70 -3.22
C VAL A 88 -0.90 8.28 -1.81
N ARG A 89 -1.52 8.86 -0.77
CA ARG A 89 -1.15 8.70 0.64
C ARG A 89 -2.03 7.65 1.32
N ILE A 90 -1.49 6.43 1.46
CA ILE A 90 -2.13 5.28 2.12
C ILE A 90 -1.95 5.41 3.64
N THR A 91 -2.97 5.93 4.33
CA THR A 91 -3.01 5.95 5.81
C THR A 91 -3.46 4.60 6.39
N PRO A 92 -3.35 4.37 7.73
CA PRO A 92 -3.63 3.07 8.31
C PRO A 92 -5.02 2.55 7.99
N GLY A 93 -5.09 1.30 7.55
CA GLY A 93 -6.34 0.67 7.11
C GLY A 93 -6.08 -0.45 6.12
N SER A 94 -7.08 -1.31 5.94
CA SER A 94 -6.93 -2.53 5.15
C SER A 94 -7.66 -2.53 3.82
N LEU A 95 -8.43 -1.50 3.47
CA LEU A 95 -9.35 -1.49 2.32
C LEU A 95 -8.90 -0.57 1.17
N TRP A 96 -7.58 -0.41 0.99
CA TRP A 96 -7.03 0.39 -0.09
C TRP A 96 -6.97 -0.40 -1.39
N LEU A 97 -7.55 0.17 -2.44
CA LEU A 97 -7.57 -0.38 -3.79
C LEU A 97 -6.91 0.61 -4.75
N PHE A 98 -6.52 0.16 -5.93
CA PHE A 98 -6.07 1.06 -6.99
C PHE A 98 -7.24 1.84 -7.58
N GLU A 99 -7.04 3.13 -7.84
CA GLU A 99 -8.05 3.97 -8.49
C GLU A 99 -8.24 3.53 -9.94
N GLY A 100 -9.49 3.30 -10.35
CA GLY A 100 -9.84 2.89 -11.72
C GLY A 100 -9.34 1.51 -12.18
N LYS A 101 -8.65 0.75 -11.32
CA LYS A 101 -8.07 -0.56 -11.67
C LYS A 101 -8.50 -1.64 -10.68
N ARG A 102 -8.63 -2.88 -11.17
CA ARG A 102 -8.82 -4.05 -10.29
C ARG A 102 -7.49 -4.46 -9.68
N GLU A 103 -6.44 -4.53 -10.49
CA GLU A 103 -5.09 -4.93 -10.12
C GLU A 103 -4.08 -3.98 -10.78
N ALA A 104 -2.90 -3.86 -10.20
CA ALA A 104 -1.79 -3.09 -10.76
C ALA A 104 -0.45 -3.77 -10.45
N GLU A 105 0.47 -3.71 -11.40
CA GLU A 105 1.88 -4.01 -11.15
C GLU A 105 2.46 -2.98 -10.18
N VAL A 106 3.15 -3.47 -9.15
CA VAL A 106 3.83 -2.65 -8.15
C VAL A 106 5.31 -2.97 -8.19
N GLY A 107 6.13 -1.97 -8.53
CA GLY A 107 7.59 -2.09 -8.55
C GLY A 107 8.24 -1.70 -7.23
N SER A 108 7.64 -0.78 -6.46
CA SER A 108 8.16 -0.41 -5.14
C SER A 108 7.10 0.20 -4.22
N TRP A 109 7.42 0.33 -2.94
CA TRP A 109 6.64 1.08 -1.96
C TRP A 109 7.54 1.92 -1.07
N ARG A 110 6.97 3.01 -0.54
CA ARG A 110 7.63 3.86 0.47
C ARG A 110 6.71 4.05 1.66
N CYS A 111 7.20 3.81 2.87
CA CYS A 111 6.45 4.08 4.11
C CYS A 111 7.20 5.03 5.03
N ALA A 112 6.47 5.82 5.82
CA ALA A 112 7.00 6.76 6.78
C ALA A 112 6.33 6.59 8.15
N ILE A 113 7.10 6.79 9.23
CA ILE A 113 6.63 6.72 10.62
C ILE A 113 6.14 8.09 11.10
N GLU A 114 6.60 9.17 10.47
CA GLU A 114 6.24 10.55 10.74
C GLU A 114 5.81 11.22 9.42
N ASP A 115 4.96 12.24 9.53
CA ASP A 115 4.25 12.86 8.42
C ASP A 115 5.04 13.96 7.67
#